data_AF-A0A440FQT3-F1
#
_entry.id   AF-A0A440FQT3-F1
#
_cell.length_a   1.000
_cell.length_b   1.000
_cell.length_c   1.000
_cell.angle_alpha   90.00
_cell.angle_beta   90.00
_cell.angle_gamma   90.00
#
_symmetry.space_group_name_H-M   'P 1'
#
loop_
_entity.id
_entity.type
_entity.pdbx_description
1 polymer ?
#
loop_
_entity_poly.entity_id
_entity_poly.type
_entity_poly.pdbx_seq_one_letter_code
_entity_poly.pdbx_strand_id
1 'polypeptide(L)'
;MSEFDFGGRRASEFRHRGFWGLFSERHPEERARLARRGPWFWQRGLPEFGLVLSMYVAPSENVVGVFFGRNEKLGATEVWTRLKPVQPAIEARLKLRPEQSAQNLGINSQWRVNCFAEDNWPAMTDWLVTECSRFERAVTEVLRQG
;
A
#
# COMPACT_ATOMS: atom_id res chain seq x y z
N MET A 1 26.28 -5.47 12.98
CA MET A 1 25.26 -4.39 13.07
C MET A 1 24.41 -4.48 11.83
N SER A 2 23.08 -4.33 11.94
CA SER A 2 22.21 -4.27 10.76
C SER A 2 22.43 -2.94 10.04
N GLU A 3 22.50 -2.97 8.71
CA GLU A 3 22.77 -1.79 7.86
C GLU A 3 21.62 -0.75 7.87
N PHE A 4 20.50 -1.09 8.53
CA PHE A 4 19.28 -0.28 8.62
C PHE A 4 18.78 -0.13 10.07
N ASP A 5 19.67 0.29 10.97
CA ASP A 5 19.29 0.87 12.27
C ASP A 5 19.01 2.37 12.10
N PHE A 6 17.72 2.73 12.17
CA PHE A 6 17.25 4.10 12.07
C PHE A 6 16.97 4.74 13.44
N GLY A 7 17.35 4.07 14.53
CA GLY A 7 17.06 4.49 15.90
C GLY A 7 15.61 4.23 16.34
N GLY A 8 15.42 4.12 17.67
CA GLY A 8 14.11 3.89 18.28
C GLY A 8 13.26 5.15 18.35
N ARG A 9 12.46 5.43 17.31
CA ARG A 9 11.45 6.50 17.30
C ARG A 9 10.04 5.95 17.37
N ARG A 10 9.12 6.66 18.05
CA ARG A 10 7.71 6.25 18.16
C ARG A 10 6.93 6.68 16.93
N ALA A 11 6.00 5.84 16.45
CA ALA A 11 5.08 6.22 15.36
C ALA A 11 4.33 7.54 15.60
N SER A 12 4.04 7.90 16.85
CA SER A 12 3.39 9.18 17.20
C SER A 12 4.22 10.43 16.88
N GLU A 13 5.53 10.30 16.64
CA GLU A 13 6.40 11.41 16.22
C GLU A 13 6.36 11.65 14.70
N PHE A 14 5.80 10.73 13.91
CA PHE A 14 5.71 10.87 12.47
C PHE A 14 4.66 11.91 12.11
N ARG A 15 5.06 12.94 11.35
CA ARG A 15 4.21 14.09 10.95
C ARG A 15 3.21 13.70 9.85
N HIS A 16 2.35 12.71 10.11
CA HIS A 16 1.48 12.02 9.15
C HIS A 16 0.59 12.95 8.31
N ARG A 17 0.17 14.10 8.85
CA ARG A 17 -0.59 15.12 8.10
C ARG A 17 0.24 15.75 6.98
N GLY A 18 1.54 15.96 7.21
CA GLY A 18 2.48 16.46 6.21
C GLY A 18 2.72 15.42 5.12
N PHE A 19 3.02 14.17 5.50
CA PHE A 19 3.22 13.08 4.54
C PHE A 19 2.03 12.87 3.60
N TRP A 20 0.80 12.73 4.15
CA TRP A 20 -0.41 12.57 3.31
C TRP A 20 -0.86 13.87 2.63
N GLY A 21 -0.38 15.04 3.09
CA GLY A 21 -0.50 16.31 2.38
C GLY A 21 0.30 16.25 1.08
N LEU A 22 1.61 16.09 1.20
CA LEU A 22 2.57 15.95 0.10
C LEU A 22 2.15 14.85 -0.89
N PHE A 23 1.76 13.67 -0.40
CA PHE A 23 1.23 12.58 -1.23
C PHE A 23 0.13 13.07 -2.17
N SER A 24 -0.84 13.82 -1.63
CA SER A 24 -2.01 14.27 -2.38
C SER A 24 -1.73 15.50 -3.26
N GLU A 25 -0.63 16.20 -3.05
CA GLU A 25 -0.15 17.30 -3.88
C GLU A 25 0.67 16.80 -5.07
N ARG A 26 1.51 15.78 -4.85
CA ARG A 26 2.29 15.11 -5.90
C ARG A 26 1.42 14.22 -6.80
N HIS A 27 0.42 13.55 -6.22
CA HIS A 27 -0.47 12.59 -6.88
C HIS A 27 -1.93 13.04 -6.76
N PRO A 28 -2.33 14.17 -7.37
CA PRO A 28 -3.68 14.73 -7.25
C PRO A 28 -4.76 13.78 -7.79
N GLU A 29 -4.43 12.89 -8.73
CA GLU A 29 -5.31 11.85 -9.25
C GLU A 29 -5.81 10.91 -8.16
N GLU A 30 -5.01 10.61 -7.14
CA GLU A 30 -5.42 9.74 -6.04
C GLU A 30 -6.53 10.34 -5.17
N ARG A 31 -6.77 11.66 -5.24
CA ARG A 31 -7.93 12.31 -4.60
C ARG A 31 -9.25 11.89 -5.24
N ALA A 32 -9.29 11.74 -6.57
CA ALA A 32 -10.48 11.28 -7.29
C ALA A 32 -10.79 9.80 -7.05
N ARG A 33 -9.77 9.03 -6.61
CA ARG A 33 -9.83 7.57 -6.37
C ARG A 33 -9.91 7.18 -4.90
N LEU A 34 -9.94 8.18 -4.00
CA LEU A 34 -9.90 8.03 -2.56
C LEU A 34 -11.17 7.37 -2.01
N ALA A 35 -11.04 6.13 -1.54
CA ALA A 35 -12.09 5.41 -0.82
C ALA A 35 -12.18 5.81 0.66
N ARG A 36 -11.01 5.96 1.31
CA ARG A 36 -10.85 6.31 2.73
C ARG A 36 -9.40 6.66 3.00
N ARG A 37 -9.12 7.54 3.96
CA ARG A 37 -7.77 7.71 4.53
C ARG A 37 -7.82 7.74 6.05
N GLY A 38 -6.68 7.49 6.67
CA GLY A 38 -6.45 7.63 8.10
C GLY A 38 -5.04 8.17 8.37
N PRO A 39 -4.57 8.22 9.63
CA PRO A 39 -3.20 8.65 9.93
C PRO A 39 -2.14 7.80 9.25
N TRP A 40 -2.38 6.50 9.10
CA TRP A 40 -1.38 5.53 8.65
C TRP A 40 -1.60 5.00 7.23
N PHE A 41 -2.68 5.42 6.55
CA PHE A 41 -3.05 4.84 5.26
C PHE A 41 -3.87 5.76 4.34
N TRP A 42 -3.80 5.48 3.04
CA TRP A 42 -4.64 5.97 1.96
C TRP A 42 -5.21 4.78 1.18
N GLN A 43 -6.53 4.68 1.06
CA GLN A 43 -7.20 3.64 0.29
C GLN A 43 -7.64 4.15 -1.07
N ARG A 44 -7.17 3.49 -2.13
CA ARG A 44 -7.67 3.60 -3.50
C ARG A 44 -8.83 2.62 -3.69
N GLY A 45 -9.96 3.09 -4.20
CA GLY A 45 -11.13 2.25 -4.48
C GLY A 45 -11.03 1.47 -5.79
N LEU A 46 -11.42 0.19 -5.79
CA LEU A 46 -11.61 -0.64 -6.97
C LEU A 46 -13.05 -1.22 -6.97
N PRO A 47 -14.07 -0.37 -7.19
CA PRO A 47 -15.47 -0.74 -6.96
C PRO A 47 -15.98 -1.84 -7.91
N GLU A 48 -15.47 -1.91 -9.14
CA GLU A 48 -15.79 -2.97 -10.13
C GLU A 48 -15.59 -4.38 -9.56
N PHE A 49 -14.58 -4.57 -8.71
CA PHE A 49 -14.24 -5.86 -8.10
C PHE A 49 -14.68 -5.98 -6.63
N GLY A 50 -15.30 -4.93 -6.07
CA GLY A 50 -15.56 -4.82 -4.63
C GLY A 50 -14.27 -4.93 -3.80
N LEU A 51 -13.19 -4.25 -4.23
CA LEU A 51 -11.87 -4.27 -3.59
C LEU A 51 -11.39 -2.86 -3.23
N VAL A 52 -10.42 -2.77 -2.33
CA VAL A 52 -9.61 -1.55 -2.11
C VAL A 52 -8.13 -1.89 -1.99
N LEU A 53 -7.29 -1.02 -2.52
CA LEU A 53 -5.84 -1.06 -2.30
C LEU A 53 -5.48 -0.06 -1.22
N SER A 54 -4.77 -0.51 -0.20
CA SER A 54 -4.32 0.31 0.94
C SER A 54 -2.84 0.60 0.80
N MET A 55 -2.50 1.83 0.45
CA MET A 55 -1.17 2.40 0.60
C MET A 55 -1.00 2.79 2.07
N TYR A 56 0.10 2.40 2.71
CA TYR A 56 0.32 2.67 4.14
C TYR A 56 1.75 3.07 4.46
N VAL A 57 1.91 3.64 5.65
CA VAL A 57 3.19 3.94 6.29
C VAL A 57 3.19 3.39 7.71
N ALA A 58 4.25 2.66 8.07
CA ALA A 58 4.49 2.07 9.38
C ALA A 58 5.82 2.62 9.93
N PRO A 59 5.81 3.82 10.57
CA PRO A 59 7.05 4.51 10.93
C PRO A 59 7.90 3.74 11.95
N SER A 60 7.29 3.05 12.91
CA SER A 60 8.00 2.21 13.90
C SER A 60 8.83 1.10 13.26
N GLU A 61 8.41 0.59 12.09
CA GLU A 61 9.09 -0.46 11.34
C GLU A 61 10.03 0.12 10.27
N ASN A 62 9.91 1.43 10.00
CA ASN A 62 10.50 2.14 8.88
C ASN A 62 10.15 1.48 7.53
N VAL A 63 8.84 1.34 7.28
CA VAL A 63 8.28 0.72 6.07
C VAL A 63 7.15 1.56 5.50
N VAL A 64 7.09 1.66 4.17
CA VAL A 64 5.86 1.96 3.40
C VAL A 64 5.44 0.72 2.62
N GLY A 65 4.15 0.58 2.34
CA GLY A 65 3.67 -0.61 1.62
C GLY A 65 2.30 -0.48 0.97
N VAL A 66 1.95 -1.50 0.21
CA VAL A 66 0.67 -1.67 -0.51
C VAL A 66 0.13 -3.06 -0.22
N PHE A 67 -1.16 -3.17 0.09
CA PHE A 67 -1.87 -4.45 0.24
C PHE A 67 -3.36 -4.29 -0.07
N PHE A 68 -4.08 -5.40 -0.26
CA PHE A 68 -5.55 -5.37 -0.39
C PHE A 68 -6.21 -5.21 0.98
N GLY A 69 -6.87 -4.07 1.21
CA GLY A 69 -7.46 -3.74 2.51
C GLY A 69 -8.96 -4.00 2.59
N ARG A 70 -9.53 -3.84 3.79
CA ARG A 70 -10.98 -3.90 4.04
C ARG A 70 -11.62 -2.51 3.92
N ASN A 71 -12.79 -2.42 3.28
CA ASN A 71 -13.66 -1.23 3.30
C ASN A 71 -15.13 -1.63 3.10
N GLU A 72 -15.92 -1.57 4.17
CA GLU A 72 -17.34 -1.97 4.17
C GLU A 72 -18.22 -1.13 3.24
N LYS A 73 -17.95 0.18 3.13
CA LYS A 73 -18.74 1.09 2.27
C LYS A 73 -18.61 0.78 0.78
N LEU A 74 -17.55 0.07 0.39
CA LEU A 74 -17.29 -0.38 -0.99
C LEU A 74 -17.49 -1.89 -1.17
N GLY A 75 -18.11 -2.58 -0.21
CA GLY A 75 -18.31 -4.04 -0.26
C GLY A 75 -17.01 -4.85 -0.17
N ALA A 76 -15.86 -4.22 0.12
CA ALA A 76 -14.56 -4.84 0.26
C ALA A 76 -14.41 -5.47 1.66
N THR A 77 -15.27 -6.44 1.97
CA THR A 77 -15.34 -7.15 3.26
C THR A 77 -14.71 -8.53 3.21
N GLU A 78 -14.88 -9.25 2.10
CA GLU A 78 -14.45 -10.65 1.89
C GLU A 78 -13.24 -10.75 0.95
N VAL A 79 -12.34 -9.77 1.04
CA VAL A 79 -11.18 -9.61 0.15
C VAL A 79 -10.36 -10.89 0.02
N TRP A 80 -10.13 -11.61 1.12
CA TRP A 80 -9.37 -12.85 1.06
C TRP A 80 -10.15 -14.00 0.41
N THR A 81 -11.46 -14.12 0.66
CA THR A 81 -12.32 -15.11 -0.01
C THR A 81 -12.28 -14.92 -1.54
N ARG A 82 -12.25 -13.67 -2.01
CA ARG A 82 -12.19 -13.32 -3.44
C ARG A 82 -10.81 -13.53 -4.05
N LEU A 83 -9.75 -13.16 -3.35
CA LEU A 83 -8.39 -13.17 -3.90
C LEU A 83 -7.66 -14.51 -3.72
N LYS A 84 -7.96 -15.31 -2.69
CA LYS A 84 -7.28 -16.59 -2.41
C LYS A 84 -7.30 -17.57 -3.60
N PRO A 85 -8.40 -17.76 -4.36
CA PRO A 85 -8.40 -18.68 -5.52
C PRO A 85 -7.46 -18.23 -6.65
N VAL A 86 -7.24 -16.92 -6.77
CA VAL A 86 -6.47 -16.30 -7.86
C VAL A 86 -5.11 -15.75 -7.41
N GLN A 87 -4.76 -15.92 -6.13
CA GLN A 87 -3.54 -15.38 -5.51
C GLN A 87 -2.27 -15.73 -6.31
N PRO A 88 -2.01 -17.00 -6.70
CA PRO A 88 -0.79 -17.34 -7.44
C PRO A 88 -0.68 -16.62 -8.78
N ALA A 89 -1.81 -16.36 -9.46
CA ALA A 89 -1.84 -15.67 -10.75
C ALA A 89 -1.58 -14.15 -10.62
N ILE A 90 -1.91 -13.55 -9.47
CA ILE A 90 -1.57 -12.17 -9.12
C ILE A 90 -0.11 -12.07 -8.69
N GLU A 91 0.35 -12.95 -7.81
CA GLU A 91 1.75 -12.97 -7.32
C GLU A 91 2.75 -13.21 -8.45
N ALA A 92 2.46 -14.13 -9.39
CA ALA A 92 3.26 -14.37 -10.58
C ALA A 92 3.38 -13.14 -11.50
N ARG A 93 2.38 -12.25 -11.52
CA ARG A 93 2.43 -10.97 -12.24
C ARG A 93 3.21 -9.90 -11.48
N LEU A 94 3.04 -9.84 -10.16
CA LEU A 94 3.73 -8.88 -9.32
C LEU A 94 5.23 -9.17 -9.17
N LYS A 95 5.64 -10.45 -9.29
CA LYS A 95 7.05 -10.89 -9.25
C LYS A 95 7.79 -10.33 -8.02
N LEU A 96 7.11 -10.31 -6.87
CA LEU A 96 7.66 -9.78 -5.63
C LEU A 96 8.78 -10.70 -5.13
N ARG A 97 9.89 -10.12 -4.70
CA ARG A 97 10.92 -10.87 -3.98
C ARG A 97 10.47 -11.12 -2.53
N PRO A 98 10.93 -12.18 -1.85
CA PRO A 98 10.53 -12.48 -0.48
C PRO A 98 10.73 -11.32 0.49
N GLU A 99 11.78 -10.52 0.32
CA GLU A 99 12.12 -9.39 1.19
C GLU A 99 11.18 -8.19 1.03
N GLN A 100 10.31 -8.22 0.01
CA GLN A 100 9.31 -7.19 -0.27
C GLN A 100 7.92 -7.58 0.26
N SER A 101 7.76 -8.72 0.92
CA SER A 101 6.45 -9.17 1.42
C SER A 101 6.52 -9.47 2.91
N ALA A 102 5.60 -8.89 3.69
CA ALA A 102 5.39 -9.31 5.06
C ALA A 102 4.51 -10.56 5.12
N GLN A 103 4.89 -11.48 6.02
CA GLN A 103 4.06 -12.62 6.35
C GLN A 103 2.71 -12.16 6.92
N ASN A 104 1.64 -12.91 6.62
CA ASN A 104 0.28 -12.72 7.13
C ASN A 104 -0.51 -11.48 6.62
N LEU A 105 0.04 -10.63 5.75
CA LEU A 105 -0.72 -9.54 5.09
C LEU A 105 -1.37 -9.95 3.75
N GLY A 106 -1.37 -11.24 3.40
CA GLY A 106 -1.80 -11.73 2.10
C GLY A 106 -0.93 -11.19 0.97
N ILE A 107 -1.52 -10.84 -0.16
CA ILE A 107 -0.80 -10.20 -1.28
C ILE A 107 -0.45 -8.77 -0.88
N ASN A 108 0.82 -8.52 -0.61
CA ASN A 108 1.34 -7.23 -0.14
C ASN A 108 2.75 -6.96 -0.68
N SER A 109 3.12 -5.68 -0.79
CA SER A 109 4.46 -5.23 -1.16
C SER A 109 4.93 -4.15 -0.18
N GLN A 110 6.21 -4.18 0.19
CA GLN A 110 6.83 -3.33 1.20
C GLN A 110 8.15 -2.76 0.68
N TRP A 111 8.46 -1.54 1.12
CA TRP A 111 9.76 -0.91 0.99
C TRP A 111 10.23 -0.40 2.36
N ARG A 112 11.37 -0.92 2.84
CA ARG A 112 12.05 -0.47 4.04
C ARG A 112 12.82 0.84 3.76
N VAL A 113 12.44 1.91 4.46
CA VAL A 113 12.94 3.28 4.25
C VAL A 113 12.76 4.09 5.53
N ASN A 114 13.72 4.95 5.87
CA ASN A 114 13.61 5.84 7.03
C ASN A 114 12.42 6.79 6.84
N CYS A 115 11.30 6.50 7.52
CA CYS A 115 10.06 7.24 7.38
C CYS A 115 10.12 8.62 8.05
N PHE A 116 11.08 8.82 8.96
CA PHE A 116 11.25 10.07 9.70
C PHE A 116 12.19 11.07 9.02
N ALA A 117 12.96 10.65 8.01
CA ALA A 117 13.73 11.55 7.16
C ALA A 117 12.82 12.06 6.03
N GLU A 118 12.44 13.34 6.10
CA GLU A 118 11.40 13.89 5.22
C GLU A 118 11.86 14.04 3.75
N ASP A 119 13.17 14.09 3.52
CA ASP A 119 13.77 14.03 2.18
C ASP A 119 13.44 12.72 1.43
N ASN A 120 13.11 11.64 2.16
CA ASN A 120 12.62 10.39 1.57
C ASN A 120 11.16 10.46 1.13
N TRP A 121 10.37 11.39 1.67
CA TRP A 121 8.91 11.40 1.48
C TRP A 121 8.49 11.51 0.01
N PRO A 122 9.09 12.36 -0.85
CA PRO A 122 8.76 12.37 -2.28
C PRO A 122 8.89 10.98 -2.91
N ALA A 123 10.02 10.30 -2.70
CA ALA A 123 10.26 8.95 -3.21
C ALA A 123 9.29 7.92 -2.61
N MET A 124 8.97 8.01 -1.31
CA MET A 124 7.97 7.17 -0.64
C MET A 124 6.58 7.31 -1.28
N THR A 125 6.15 8.54 -1.57
CA THR A 125 4.83 8.79 -2.19
C THR A 125 4.77 8.29 -3.63
N ASP A 126 5.82 8.55 -4.42
CA ASP A 126 5.94 8.12 -5.82
C ASP A 126 5.99 6.59 -5.92
N TRP A 127 6.70 5.93 -5.00
CA TRP A 127 6.75 4.48 -4.89
C TRP A 127 5.38 3.90 -4.53
N LEU A 128 4.67 4.48 -3.55
CA LEU A 128 3.33 4.02 -3.15
C LEU A 128 2.34 4.04 -4.32
N VAL A 129 2.29 5.14 -5.09
CA VAL A 129 1.39 5.25 -6.25
C VAL A 129 1.81 4.31 -7.38
N THR A 130 3.11 4.17 -7.64
CA THR A 130 3.65 3.21 -8.62
C THR A 130 3.26 1.77 -8.27
N GLU A 131 3.50 1.36 -7.03
CA GLU A 131 3.25 0.00 -6.55
C GLU A 131 1.75 -0.32 -6.46
N CYS A 132 0.95 0.64 -5.97
CA CYS A 132 -0.53 0.55 -5.99
C CYS A 132 -1.05 0.34 -7.42
N SER A 133 -0.47 1.04 -8.40
CA SER A 133 -0.83 0.89 -9.82
C SER A 133 -0.27 -0.39 -10.47
N ARG A 134 0.72 -1.06 -9.88
CA ARG A 134 1.13 -2.43 -10.26
C ARG A 134 0.14 -3.46 -9.71
N PHE A 135 -0.27 -3.32 -8.45
CA PHE A 135 -1.28 -4.17 -7.80
C PHE A 135 -2.63 -4.11 -8.52
N GLU A 136 -3.08 -2.90 -8.84
CA GLU A 136 -4.31 -2.66 -9.58
C GLU A 136 -4.32 -3.35 -10.95
N ARG A 137 -3.25 -3.21 -11.74
CA ARG A 137 -3.14 -3.87 -13.04
C ARG A 137 -3.13 -5.39 -12.90
N ALA A 138 -2.32 -5.92 -11.98
CA ALA A 138 -2.22 -7.37 -11.76
C ALA A 138 -3.56 -8.00 -11.37
N VAL A 139 -4.34 -7.37 -10.49
CA VAL A 139 -5.67 -7.88 -10.12
C VAL A 139 -6.71 -7.68 -11.22
N THR A 140 -6.68 -6.53 -11.93
CA THR A 140 -7.62 -6.23 -13.02
C THR A 140 -7.44 -7.21 -14.19
N GLU A 141 -6.20 -7.51 -14.56
CA GLU A 141 -5.90 -8.52 -15.59
C GLU A 141 -6.41 -9.91 -15.20
N VAL A 142 -6.20 -10.32 -13.95
CA VAL A 142 -6.58 -11.65 -13.48
C VAL A 142 -8.10 -11.78 -13.34
N LEU A 143 -8.78 -10.79 -12.79
CA LEU A 143 -10.23 -10.82 -12.56
C LEU A 143 -11.08 -10.52 -13.82
N ARG A 144 -10.47 -10.03 -14.91
CA ARG A 144 -11.15 -9.89 -16.22
C ARG A 144 -10.82 -11.01 -17.21
N GLN A 145 -9.95 -11.96 -16.83
CA GLN A 145 -9.58 -13.14 -17.63
C GLN A 145 -10.22 -14.45 -17.15
N GLY A 146 -10.88 -14.43 -15.98
CA GLY A 146 -11.68 -15.53 -15.44
C GLY A 146 -13.17 -15.21 -15.43
#